data_AF-A0A929GNX9-F1
#
_entry.id   AF-A0A929GNX9-F1
#
_cell.length_a   1.000
_cell.length_b   1.000
_cell.length_c   1.000
_cell.angle_alpha   90.00
_cell.angle_beta   90.00
_cell.angle_gamma   90.00
#
_symmetry.space_group_name_H-M   'P 1'
#
loop_
_entity.id
_entity.type
_entity.pdbx_description
1 polymer ?
#
loop_
_entity_poly.entity_id
_entity_poly.type
_entity_poly.pdbx_seq_one_letter_code
_entity_poly.pdbx_strand_id
1 'polypeptide(L)'
;MKKIITLLLLVCFTVSFSQEKSGAEQFWNSLQDLCGKTFEGTLELPENDEQFGGKKLIMHVRLCNENVIKIPFFVGDDKSRTWVLTYKDDRITLKHDHRHKDGSEDEVTMYGGKTTNSGQTTIQIFPADEETTNLIPVASTNVWWITLNDSEFIYNLRRLGTSRVFRIHFDLTKPVNTPDEPWGWNND
;
A
#
# COMPACT_ATOMS: atom_id res chain seq x y z
N MET A 1 11.01 28.22 -70.32
CA MET A 1 10.06 28.11 -69.18
C MET A 1 10.64 27.10 -68.19
N LYS A 2 11.33 27.56 -67.13
CA LYS A 2 11.95 26.69 -66.11
C LYS A 2 10.90 26.41 -65.03
N LYS A 3 10.46 25.15 -64.90
CA LYS A 3 9.56 24.72 -63.83
C LYS A 3 10.37 24.52 -62.55
N ILE A 4 10.16 25.40 -61.57
CA ILE A 4 10.68 25.25 -60.21
C ILE A 4 9.73 24.28 -59.50
N ILE A 5 10.22 23.09 -59.20
CA ILE A 5 9.51 22.10 -58.39
C ILE A 5 9.89 22.38 -56.94
N THR A 6 9.02 23.07 -56.22
CA THR A 6 9.19 23.32 -54.78
C THR A 6 8.79 22.04 -54.04
N LEU A 7 9.77 21.30 -53.54
CA LEU A 7 9.57 20.15 -52.67
C LEU A 7 9.17 20.64 -51.28
N LEU A 8 7.89 20.51 -50.94
CA LEU A 8 7.35 20.85 -49.63
C LEU A 8 7.75 19.74 -48.64
N LEU A 9 8.77 19.99 -47.81
CA LEU A 9 9.19 19.07 -46.74
C LEU A 9 8.15 19.15 -45.60
N LEU A 10 7.26 18.16 -45.51
CA LEU A 10 6.31 18.03 -44.41
C LEU A 10 7.07 17.55 -43.16
N VAL A 11 7.53 18.47 -42.32
CA VAL A 11 8.11 18.13 -41.01
C VAL A 11 6.96 17.75 -40.08
N CYS A 12 6.70 16.44 -39.96
CA CYS A 12 5.85 15.91 -38.89
C CYS A 12 6.58 16.12 -37.55
N PHE A 13 6.29 17.23 -36.87
CA PHE A 13 6.55 17.36 -35.45
C PHE A 13 5.66 16.36 -34.71
N THR A 14 6.18 15.16 -34.44
CA THR A 14 5.57 14.28 -33.45
C THR A 14 5.80 14.92 -32.09
N VAL A 15 4.80 15.65 -31.60
CA VAL A 15 4.76 16.11 -30.22
C VAL A 15 4.59 14.84 -29.37
N SER A 16 5.70 14.33 -28.85
CA SER A 16 5.67 13.25 -27.87
C SER A 16 5.06 13.82 -26.59
N PHE A 17 3.75 13.67 -26.42
CA PHE A 17 3.11 13.89 -25.14
C PHE A 17 3.58 12.78 -24.20
N SER A 18 4.56 13.09 -23.35
CA SER A 18 4.82 12.26 -22.17
C SER A 18 3.56 12.32 -21.32
N GLN A 19 2.84 11.21 -21.21
CA GLN A 19 1.70 11.13 -20.30
C GLN A 19 2.23 11.36 -18.89
N GLU A 20 1.70 12.37 -18.19
CA GLU A 20 2.05 12.57 -16.78
C GLU A 20 1.61 11.34 -16.00
N LYS A 21 2.55 10.74 -15.25
CA LYS A 21 2.28 9.59 -14.39
C LYS A 21 1.18 9.94 -13.40
N SER A 22 0.20 9.06 -13.23
CA SER A 22 -0.87 9.28 -12.26
C SER A 22 -0.30 9.36 -10.83
N GLY A 23 -1.03 10.00 -9.91
CA GLY A 23 -0.65 10.02 -8.49
C GLY A 23 -0.45 8.60 -7.92
N ALA A 24 -1.26 7.65 -8.38
CA ALA A 24 -1.20 6.25 -7.98
C ALA A 24 0.04 5.57 -8.54
N GLU A 25 0.40 5.82 -9.80
CA GLU A 25 1.62 5.28 -10.40
C GLU A 25 2.88 5.81 -9.68
N GLN A 26 2.92 7.11 -9.37
CA GLN A 26 4.03 7.71 -8.64
C GLN A 26 4.15 7.13 -7.22
N PHE A 27 3.04 7.04 -6.49
CA PHE A 27 3.00 6.42 -5.16
C PHE A 27 3.41 4.93 -5.20
N TRP A 28 2.97 4.20 -6.22
CA TRP A 28 3.34 2.80 -6.42
C TRP A 28 4.84 2.62 -6.66
N ASN A 29 5.46 3.50 -7.44
CA ASN A 29 6.91 3.49 -7.64
C ASN A 29 7.65 3.75 -6.32
N SER A 30 7.19 4.71 -5.50
CA SER A 30 7.76 4.94 -4.17
C SER A 30 7.66 3.71 -3.25
N LEU A 31 6.57 2.93 -3.34
CA LEU A 31 6.46 1.66 -2.60
C LEU A 31 7.46 0.61 -3.09
N GLN A 32 7.66 0.50 -4.42
CA GLN A 32 8.63 -0.43 -5.00
C GLN A 32 10.07 -0.11 -4.57
N ASP A 33 10.42 1.17 -4.39
CA ASP A 33 11.75 1.59 -3.91
C ASP A 33 12.04 1.12 -2.46
N LEU A 34 11.01 0.66 -1.74
CA LEU A 34 11.16 0.07 -0.41
C LEU A 34 11.38 -1.45 -0.44
N CYS A 35 11.38 -2.10 -1.62
CA CYS A 35 11.45 -3.55 -1.70
C CYS A 35 12.68 -4.14 -0.98
N GLY A 36 12.46 -5.20 -0.21
CA GLY A 36 13.45 -5.88 0.63
C GLY A 36 13.82 -5.13 1.92
N LYS A 37 13.33 -3.90 2.13
CA LYS A 37 13.63 -3.12 3.34
C LYS A 37 12.64 -3.44 4.46
N THR A 38 13.17 -3.38 5.69
CA THR A 38 12.43 -3.63 6.93
C THR A 38 12.56 -2.43 7.85
N PHE A 39 11.47 -2.04 8.49
CA PHE A 39 11.42 -0.88 9.38
C PHE A 39 10.65 -1.19 10.65
N GLU A 40 11.10 -0.62 11.76
CA GLU A 40 10.40 -0.64 13.04
C GLU A 40 9.44 0.54 13.13
N GLY A 41 8.22 0.26 13.57
CA GLY A 41 7.14 1.21 13.68
C GLY A 41 6.85 1.61 15.12
N THR A 42 6.31 2.81 15.29
CA THR A 42 5.77 3.32 16.54
C THR A 42 4.26 3.46 16.42
N LEU A 43 3.52 2.85 17.36
CA LEU A 43 2.09 3.10 17.49
C LEU A 43 1.88 4.50 18.06
N GLU A 44 1.30 5.40 17.26
CA GLU A 44 0.98 6.76 17.71
C GLU A 44 -0.44 6.86 18.24
N LEU A 45 -1.39 6.16 17.61
CA LEU A 45 -2.78 6.16 18.04
C LEU A 45 -3.43 4.77 17.88
N PRO A 46 -4.24 4.32 18.85
CA PRO A 46 -4.27 4.82 20.22
C PRO A 46 -3.01 4.36 20.97
N GLU A 47 -2.49 5.16 21.89
CA GLU A 47 -1.22 4.85 22.60
C GLU A 47 -1.24 3.49 23.33
N ASN A 48 -2.39 3.12 23.90
CA ASN A 48 -2.56 1.93 24.72
C ASN A 48 -3.50 0.90 24.07
N ASP A 49 -3.34 0.65 22.77
CA ASP A 49 -4.08 -0.43 22.11
C ASP A 49 -3.70 -1.79 22.69
N GLU A 50 -4.66 -2.63 23.07
CA GLU A 50 -4.40 -3.94 23.67
C GLU A 50 -3.61 -4.88 22.75
N GLN A 51 -3.80 -4.75 21.43
CA GLN A 51 -3.19 -5.62 20.44
C GLN A 51 -1.82 -5.13 20.00
N PHE A 52 -1.55 -3.82 20.03
CA PHE A 52 -0.34 -3.23 19.46
C PHE A 52 0.53 -2.46 20.47
N GLY A 53 -0.06 -1.92 21.53
CA GLY A 53 0.62 -1.08 22.51
C GLY A 53 1.77 -1.80 23.20
N GLY A 54 2.93 -1.15 23.26
CA GLY A 54 4.15 -1.68 23.89
C GLY A 54 4.79 -2.88 23.18
N LYS A 55 4.29 -3.28 22.00
CA LYS A 55 4.86 -4.38 21.21
C LYS A 55 5.82 -3.83 20.16
N LYS A 56 6.79 -4.67 19.77
CA LYS A 56 7.67 -4.39 18.65
C LYS A 56 6.86 -4.52 17.35
N LEU A 57 6.74 -3.44 16.59
CA LEU A 57 5.99 -3.39 15.34
C LEU A 57 6.97 -3.38 14.17
N ILE A 58 6.93 -4.38 13.29
CA ILE A 58 7.89 -4.48 12.18
C ILE A 58 7.14 -4.63 10.89
N MET A 59 7.41 -3.74 9.93
CA MET A 59 7.00 -3.95 8.54
C MET A 59 8.19 -4.40 7.71
N HIS A 60 7.97 -5.33 6.79
CA HIS A 60 8.95 -5.76 5.81
C HIS A 60 8.30 -5.70 4.43
N VAL A 61 8.81 -4.87 3.52
CA VAL A 61 8.30 -4.82 2.14
C VAL A 61 8.92 -5.97 1.36
N ARG A 62 8.30 -7.16 1.44
CA ARG A 62 8.97 -8.43 1.14
C ARG A 62 8.89 -8.86 -0.33
N LEU A 63 7.70 -8.80 -0.93
CA LEU A 63 7.49 -9.18 -2.33
C LEU A 63 7.00 -7.95 -3.09
N CYS A 64 7.63 -7.67 -4.23
CA CYS A 64 7.30 -6.56 -5.11
C CYS A 64 7.36 -7.05 -6.55
N ASN A 65 6.20 -7.25 -7.12
CA ASN A 65 6.00 -7.59 -8.51
C ASN A 65 5.40 -6.36 -9.21
N GLU A 66 5.26 -6.41 -10.53
CA GLU A 66 4.74 -5.27 -11.31
C GLU A 66 3.41 -4.70 -10.76
N ASN A 67 2.51 -5.59 -10.34
CA ASN A 67 1.16 -5.23 -9.91
C ASN A 67 0.85 -5.58 -8.45
N VAL A 68 1.74 -6.23 -7.72
CA VAL A 68 1.47 -6.71 -6.35
C VAL A 68 2.65 -6.41 -5.44
N ILE A 69 2.38 -5.82 -4.28
CA ILE A 69 3.32 -5.65 -3.19
C ILE A 69 2.73 -6.31 -1.94
N LYS A 70 3.48 -7.20 -1.29
CA LYS A 70 3.10 -7.81 -0.02
C LYS A 70 4.04 -7.32 1.08
N ILE A 71 3.44 -6.73 2.12
CA ILE A 71 4.15 -6.15 3.26
C ILE A 71 3.75 -6.91 4.54
N PRO A 72 4.49 -7.97 4.92
CA PRO A 72 4.34 -8.57 6.24
C PRO A 72 4.46 -7.54 7.36
N PHE A 73 3.54 -7.61 8.32
CA PHE A 73 3.45 -6.73 9.48
C PHE A 73 3.43 -7.56 10.77
N PHE A 74 4.57 -7.59 11.45
CA PHE A 74 4.78 -8.37 12.67
C PHE A 74 4.47 -7.53 13.92
N VAL A 75 3.81 -8.16 14.89
CA VAL A 75 3.36 -7.53 16.14
C VAL A 75 3.89 -8.35 17.31
N GLY A 76 5.09 -8.02 17.79
CA GLY A 76 5.85 -8.92 18.66
C GLY A 76 6.10 -10.25 17.96
N ASP A 77 5.68 -11.35 18.58
CA ASP A 77 5.81 -12.71 18.03
C ASP A 77 4.67 -13.10 17.06
N ASP A 78 3.66 -12.24 16.92
CA ASP A 78 2.55 -12.49 16.01
C ASP A 78 2.95 -12.15 14.57
N LYS A 79 2.99 -13.20 13.74
CA LYS A 79 3.40 -13.14 12.33
C LYS A 79 2.23 -13.37 11.36
N SER A 80 1.00 -13.15 11.82
CA SER A 80 -0.22 -13.46 11.05
C SER A 80 -0.58 -12.49 9.94
N ARG A 81 -0.02 -11.27 9.91
CA ARG A 81 -0.57 -10.16 9.10
C ARG A 81 0.32 -9.80 7.93
N THR A 82 -0.30 -9.62 6.78
CA THR A 82 0.34 -9.06 5.58
C THR A 82 -0.59 -8.03 4.95
N TRP A 83 -0.10 -6.83 4.70
CA TRP A 83 -0.78 -5.89 3.80
C TRP A 83 -0.49 -6.30 2.36
N VAL A 84 -1.54 -6.56 1.60
CA VAL A 84 -1.46 -6.89 0.17
C VAL A 84 -1.95 -5.68 -0.62
N LEU A 85 -1.02 -5.05 -1.32
CA LEU A 85 -1.30 -3.91 -2.20
C LEU A 85 -1.32 -4.40 -3.65
N THR A 86 -2.34 -4.02 -4.42
CA THR A 86 -2.46 -4.36 -5.85
C THR A 86 -2.65 -3.10 -6.69
N TYR A 87 -1.80 -2.91 -7.70
CA TYR A 87 -1.88 -1.80 -8.64
C TYR A 87 -2.49 -2.22 -9.98
N LYS A 88 -3.58 -1.55 -10.36
CA LYS A 88 -4.27 -1.79 -11.63
C LYS A 88 -5.11 -0.57 -12.02
N ASP A 89 -5.09 -0.19 -13.30
CA ASP A 89 -5.94 0.88 -13.87
C ASP A 89 -5.82 2.24 -13.13
N ASP A 90 -4.59 2.66 -12.81
CA ASP A 90 -4.30 3.86 -12.00
C ASP A 90 -5.01 3.87 -10.63
N ARG A 91 -5.25 2.68 -10.06
CA ARG A 91 -5.84 2.49 -8.74
C ARG A 91 -5.04 1.49 -7.93
N ILE A 92 -5.11 1.64 -6.62
CA ILE A 92 -4.48 0.72 -5.67
C ILE A 92 -5.57 0.10 -4.82
N THR A 93 -5.50 -1.21 -4.65
CA THR A 93 -6.31 -1.95 -3.68
C THR A 93 -5.42 -2.32 -2.51
N LEU A 94 -5.90 -2.14 -1.28
CA LEU A 94 -5.28 -2.62 -0.05
C LEU A 94 -6.15 -3.73 0.52
N LYS A 95 -5.58 -4.91 0.76
CA LYS A 95 -6.21 -6.01 1.48
C LYS A 95 -5.34 -6.45 2.67
N HIS A 96 -5.97 -7.03 3.68
CA HIS A 96 -5.32 -7.55 4.87
C HIS A 96 -5.37 -9.07 4.85
N ASP A 97 -4.26 -9.70 4.50
CA ASP A 97 -4.15 -11.16 4.57
C ASP A 97 -3.77 -11.56 6.01
N HIS A 98 -4.66 -12.31 6.64
CA HIS A 98 -4.50 -12.87 7.97
C HIS A 98 -4.41 -14.39 7.90
N ARG A 99 -3.37 -14.94 8.55
CA ARG A 99 -3.06 -16.36 8.58
C ARG A 99 -2.96 -16.89 10.01
N HIS A 100 -3.39 -18.13 10.21
CA HIS A 100 -3.10 -18.90 11.41
C HIS A 100 -1.63 -19.35 11.44
N LYS A 101 -1.16 -19.81 12.61
CA LYS A 101 0.23 -20.26 12.81
C LYS A 101 0.64 -21.41 11.90
N ASP A 102 -0.30 -22.26 11.52
CA ASP A 102 -0.11 -23.36 10.58
C ASP A 102 -0.10 -22.92 9.11
N GLY A 103 -0.33 -21.63 8.85
CA GLY A 103 -0.37 -21.00 7.53
C GLY A 103 -1.73 -21.03 6.82
N SER A 104 -2.76 -21.64 7.42
CA SER A 104 -4.11 -21.58 6.90
C SER A 104 -4.71 -20.16 7.00
N GLU A 105 -5.68 -19.86 6.14
CA GLU A 105 -6.37 -18.56 6.16
C GLU A 105 -7.24 -18.41 7.40
N ASP A 106 -7.19 -17.22 8.02
CA ASP A 106 -8.15 -16.83 9.05
C ASP A 106 -9.54 -16.62 8.41
N GLU A 107 -10.60 -16.89 9.16
CA GLU A 107 -11.98 -16.64 8.71
C GLU A 107 -12.20 -15.16 8.33
N VAL A 108 -11.51 -14.24 9.02
CA VAL A 108 -11.57 -12.79 8.78
C VAL A 108 -10.26 -12.33 8.12
N THR A 109 -10.14 -12.63 6.82
CA THR A 109 -9.00 -12.26 5.97
C THR A 109 -9.46 -11.51 4.71
N MET A 110 -8.52 -10.94 3.96
CA MET A 110 -8.72 -10.23 2.68
C MET A 110 -9.71 -9.05 2.70
N TYR A 111 -10.02 -8.50 3.88
CA TYR A 111 -10.75 -7.24 4.02
C TYR A 111 -9.86 -6.05 3.68
N GLY A 112 -10.44 -4.94 3.24
CA GLY A 112 -9.76 -3.70 2.93
C GLY A 112 -10.56 -2.80 2.00
N GLY A 113 -9.89 -2.21 1.00
CA GLY A 113 -10.52 -1.21 0.17
C GLY A 113 -9.74 -0.86 -1.09
N LYS A 114 -10.39 -0.12 -1.99
CA LYS A 114 -9.80 0.35 -3.25
C LYS A 114 -9.84 1.86 -3.31
N THR A 115 -8.79 2.48 -3.88
CA THR A 115 -8.79 3.91 -4.11
C THR A 115 -9.93 4.32 -5.04
N THR A 116 -10.58 5.44 -4.75
CA THR A 116 -11.72 5.96 -5.55
C THR A 116 -11.26 6.82 -6.71
N ASN A 117 -10.05 7.37 -6.63
CA ASN A 117 -9.36 8.14 -7.66
C ASN A 117 -7.87 7.76 -7.70
N SER A 118 -7.07 8.44 -8.51
CA SER A 118 -5.62 8.22 -8.58
C SER A 118 -4.86 8.67 -7.32
N GLY A 119 -5.52 9.30 -6.35
CA GLY A 119 -4.90 9.83 -5.14
C GLY A 119 -3.81 10.87 -5.42
N GLN A 120 -2.91 11.01 -4.46
CA GLN A 120 -1.73 11.86 -4.55
C GLN A 120 -0.46 11.01 -4.54
N THR A 121 0.67 11.62 -4.90
CA THR A 121 1.97 10.97 -4.92
C THR A 121 2.43 10.49 -3.54
N THR A 122 1.94 11.11 -2.46
CA THR A 122 2.34 10.83 -1.08
C THR A 122 1.22 10.29 -0.20
N ILE A 123 -0.02 10.19 -0.70
CA ILE A 123 -1.15 9.66 0.08
C ILE A 123 -2.15 8.93 -0.82
N GLN A 124 -2.55 7.73 -0.38
CA GLN A 124 -3.59 6.92 -1.00
C GLN A 124 -4.61 6.50 0.06
N ILE A 125 -5.89 6.62 -0.28
CA ILE A 125 -7.04 6.42 0.62
C ILE A 125 -7.86 5.24 0.10
N PHE A 126 -8.19 4.31 0.99
CA PHE A 126 -8.90 3.07 0.71
C PHE A 126 -10.17 3.01 1.58
N PRO A 127 -11.31 3.52 1.11
CA PRO A 127 -12.59 3.24 1.74
C PRO A 127 -12.91 1.75 1.69
N ALA A 128 -13.57 1.23 2.72
CA ALA A 128 -14.00 -0.16 2.75
C ALA A 128 -14.80 -0.56 1.51
N ASP A 129 -14.43 -1.69 0.93
CA ASP A 129 -15.13 -2.25 -0.22
C ASP A 129 -16.30 -3.15 0.20
N GLU A 130 -17.01 -3.66 -0.80
CA GLU A 130 -18.19 -4.51 -0.61
C GLU A 130 -17.83 -5.84 0.08
N GLU A 131 -16.66 -6.41 -0.24
CA GLU A 131 -16.16 -7.63 0.41
C GLU A 131 -15.96 -7.41 1.92
N THR A 132 -15.37 -6.28 2.29
CA THR A 132 -15.22 -5.86 3.69
C THR A 132 -16.56 -5.68 4.38
N THR A 133 -17.53 -5.08 3.70
CA THR A 133 -18.87 -4.85 4.26
C THR A 133 -19.59 -6.16 4.52
N ASN A 134 -19.46 -7.13 3.61
CA ASN A 134 -20.05 -8.46 3.77
C ASN A 134 -19.36 -9.28 4.86
N LEU A 135 -18.03 -9.24 4.93
CA LEU A 135 -17.25 -10.00 5.92
C LEU A 135 -17.31 -9.38 7.32
N ILE A 136 -17.26 -8.05 7.41
CA ILE A 136 -17.21 -7.30 8.66
C ILE A 136 -18.17 -6.10 8.58
N PRO A 137 -19.49 -6.29 8.79
CA PRO A 137 -20.48 -5.21 8.61
C PRO A 137 -20.18 -3.91 9.39
N VAL A 138 -19.60 -4.02 10.58
CA VAL A 138 -19.19 -2.87 11.40
C VAL A 138 -17.98 -2.10 10.86
N ALA A 139 -17.26 -2.67 9.89
CA ALA A 139 -16.13 -2.05 9.19
C ALA A 139 -16.52 -1.39 7.87
N SER A 140 -17.80 -1.41 7.49
CA SER A 140 -18.33 -0.76 6.27
C SER A 140 -18.01 0.74 6.18
N THR A 141 -17.79 1.41 7.31
CA THR A 141 -17.40 2.82 7.38
C THR A 141 -15.91 3.03 7.68
N ASN A 142 -15.09 1.97 7.59
CA ASN A 142 -13.65 2.09 7.69
C ASN A 142 -13.09 2.84 6.47
N VAL A 143 -12.14 3.71 6.74
CA VAL A 143 -11.29 4.35 5.75
C VAL A 143 -9.85 4.14 6.18
N TRP A 144 -9.11 3.38 5.39
CA TRP A 144 -7.67 3.22 5.54
C TRP A 144 -6.95 4.25 4.67
N TRP A 145 -5.75 4.65 5.08
CA TRP A 145 -4.86 5.39 4.19
C TRP A 145 -3.40 5.16 4.55
N ILE A 146 -2.55 5.25 3.52
CA ILE A 146 -1.10 5.19 3.66
C ILE A 146 -0.55 6.54 3.24
N THR A 147 0.30 7.12 4.08
CA THR A 147 1.15 8.27 3.75
C THR A 147 2.57 7.77 3.52
N LEU A 148 3.19 8.17 2.41
CA LEU A 148 4.52 7.75 2.03
C LEU A 148 5.30 8.94 1.48
N ASN A 149 6.50 9.16 1.99
CA ASN A 149 7.49 10.09 1.47
C ASN A 149 8.90 9.50 1.65
N ASP A 150 9.95 10.29 1.37
CA ASP A 150 11.34 9.81 1.42
C ASP A 150 11.80 9.35 2.81
N SER A 151 11.15 9.81 3.88
CA SER A 151 11.56 9.54 5.28
C SER A 151 10.53 8.77 6.09
N GLU A 152 9.28 8.65 5.64
CA GLU A 152 8.20 8.11 6.46
C GLU A 152 7.23 7.24 5.66
N PHE A 153 6.82 6.13 6.28
CA PHE A 153 5.64 5.36 5.89
C PHE A 153 4.69 5.37 7.07
N ILE A 154 3.43 5.76 6.84
CA ILE A 154 2.44 5.85 7.90
C ILE A 154 1.18 5.12 7.49
N TYR A 155 0.84 4.08 8.23
CA TYR A 155 -0.41 3.35 8.07
C TYR A 155 -1.47 3.90 9.02
N ASN A 156 -2.67 4.15 8.49
CA ASN A 156 -3.75 4.75 9.25
C ASN A 156 -5.08 4.04 9.00
N LEU A 157 -5.98 4.11 9.99
CA LEU A 157 -7.38 3.74 9.88
C LEU A 157 -8.23 4.74 10.67
N ARG A 158 -9.40 5.09 10.13
CA ARG A 158 -10.49 5.69 10.88
C ARG A 158 -11.79 4.99 10.53
N ARG A 159 -12.59 4.67 11.55
CA ARG A 159 -13.97 4.22 11.34
C ARG A 159 -14.92 5.41 11.51
N LEU A 160 -15.50 5.84 10.39
CA LEU A 160 -16.39 6.99 10.39
C LEU A 160 -17.64 6.72 11.26
N GLY A 161 -18.11 7.75 11.96
CA GLY A 161 -19.19 7.64 12.94
C GLY A 161 -18.76 7.11 14.32
N THR A 162 -17.46 6.87 14.54
CA THR A 162 -16.92 6.40 15.83
C THR A 162 -15.66 7.18 16.24
N SER A 163 -15.17 6.95 17.46
CA SER A 163 -13.86 7.43 17.93
C SER A 163 -12.70 6.55 17.49
N ARG A 164 -12.95 5.41 16.84
CA ARG A 164 -11.90 4.46 16.45
C ARG A 164 -10.99 5.08 15.39
N VAL A 165 -9.73 5.25 15.78
CA VAL A 165 -8.61 5.68 14.96
C VAL A 165 -7.44 4.75 15.23
N PHE A 166 -6.57 4.57 14.24
CA PHE A 166 -5.34 3.80 14.37
C PHE A 166 -4.27 4.45 13.50
N ARG A 167 -3.05 4.55 14.01
CA ARG A 167 -1.93 5.19 13.33
C ARG A 167 -0.61 4.59 13.78
N ILE A 168 0.13 4.04 12.82
CA ILE A 168 1.50 3.54 13.02
C ILE A 168 2.43 4.33 12.10
N HIS A 169 3.48 4.90 12.67
CA HIS A 169 4.54 5.60 11.97
C HIS A 169 5.78 4.70 11.84
N PHE A 170 6.38 4.64 10.66
CA PHE A 170 7.64 3.96 10.40
C PHE A 170 8.65 4.96 9.85
N ASP A 171 9.83 5.05 10.49
CA ASP A 171 10.95 5.89 10.08
C ASP A 171 11.76 5.18 8.98
N LEU A 172 11.61 5.61 7.73
CA LEU A 172 12.26 5.01 6.55
C LEU A 172 13.76 5.33 6.48
N THR A 173 14.28 6.20 7.34
CA THR A 173 15.71 6.52 7.40
C THR A 173 16.50 5.50 8.24
N LYS A 174 15.79 4.61 8.96
CA LYS A 174 16.38 3.64 9.91
C LYS A 174 15.96 2.20 9.58
N PRO A 175 16.50 1.60 8.51
CA PRO A 175 16.24 0.19 8.22
C PRO A 175 16.77 -0.70 9.35
N VAL A 176 16.04 -1.78 9.64
CA VAL A 176 16.39 -2.78 10.66
C VAL A 176 16.59 -4.16 10.03
N ASN A 177 17.07 -5.12 10.80
CA ASN A 177 17.23 -6.50 10.33
C ASN A 177 15.89 -7.11 9.92
N THR A 178 15.90 -7.78 8.77
CA THR A 178 14.75 -8.50 8.25
C THR A 178 14.41 -9.72 9.13
N PRO A 179 13.17 -9.84 9.62
CA PRO A 179 12.73 -11.01 10.39
C PRO A 179 12.49 -12.23 9.48
N ASP A 180 12.21 -13.38 10.09
CA ASP A 180 11.77 -14.56 9.32
C ASP A 180 10.44 -14.29 8.58
N GLU A 181 10.05 -15.24 7.76
CA GLU A 181 8.78 -15.23 7.04
C GLU A 181 7.56 -15.13 7.97
N PRO A 182 6.49 -14.44 7.51
CA PRO A 182 5.20 -14.52 8.17
C PRO A 182 4.62 -15.94 8.08
N TRP A 183 3.62 -16.24 8.90
CA TRP A 183 2.95 -17.54 8.83
C TRP A 183 2.24 -17.71 7.49
N GLY A 184 2.35 -18.91 6.91
CA GLY A 184 1.73 -19.23 5.63
C GLY A 184 2.37 -18.57 4.41
N TRP A 185 3.59 -18.02 4.52
CA TRP A 185 4.24 -17.34 3.40
C TRP A 185 4.45 -18.26 2.19
N ASN A 186 4.01 -17.80 1.03
CA ASN A 186 4.37 -18.31 -0.28
C ASN A 186 4.87 -17.18 -1.18
N ASN A 187 5.75 -17.51 -2.13
CA ASN A 187 6.29 -16.53 -3.08
C ASN A 187 5.38 -16.30 -4.31
N ASP A 188 4.12 -16.74 -4.23
CA ASP A 188 3.13 -16.62 -5.30
C ASP A 188 2.48 -15.23 -5.34
#